data_AF-A0A3P6CYI5-F1
#
_entry.id   AF-A0A3P6CYI5-F1
#
_cell.length_a   1.000
_cell.length_b   1.000
_cell.length_c   1.000
_cell.angle_alpha   90.00
_cell.angle_beta   90.00
_cell.angle_gamma   90.00
#
_symmetry.space_group_name_H-M   'P 1'
#
loop_
_entity.id
_entity.type
_entity.pdbx_description
1 polymer ?
#
loop_
_entity_poly.entity_id
_entity_poly.type
_entity_poly.pdbx_seq_one_letter_code
_entity_poly.pdbx_strand_id
1 'polypeptide(L)'
;MPILKAQLNINPKIRYKSQAIIVFISDNTMHTKEETQWVREPTSNSETFQPQQPRLKVHELREKSKTDLSAQLQDFKAELALLRVAKVTGGAPNKLSKMRTRRRTFCLLIDLRPKKTRAIRRRLTKHQASLKTEREEKKEMYFPNRKYAIKV
;
A
#
# COMPACT_ATOMS: atom_id res chain seq x y z
N MET A 1 -65.23 23.11 -13.54
CA MET A 1 -64.35 24.11 -12.91
C MET A 1 -63.43 23.40 -11.91
N PRO A 2 -62.12 23.28 -12.20
CA PRO A 2 -61.19 22.53 -11.37
C PRO A 2 -60.61 23.45 -10.29
N ILE A 3 -60.69 23.04 -9.02
CA ILE A 3 -59.95 23.70 -7.93
C ILE A 3 -58.73 22.84 -7.63
N LEU A 4 -57.58 23.34 -8.09
CA LEU A 4 -56.25 22.84 -7.75
C LEU A 4 -56.06 22.89 -6.23
N LYS A 5 -55.80 21.74 -5.59
CA LYS A 5 -55.22 21.70 -4.24
C LYS A 5 -53.72 21.57 -4.37
N ALA A 6 -53.01 22.69 -4.24
CA ALA A 6 -51.60 22.70 -3.90
C ALA A 6 -51.48 22.38 -2.40
N GLN A 7 -50.91 21.22 -2.06
CA GLN A 7 -50.51 20.91 -0.68
C GLN A 7 -49.04 21.27 -0.52
N LEU A 8 -48.79 22.30 0.30
CA LEU A 8 -47.48 22.75 0.73
C LEU A 8 -46.81 21.66 1.60
N ASN A 9 -45.64 21.19 1.16
CA ASN A 9 -44.79 20.25 1.88
C ASN A 9 -43.98 21.00 2.95
N ILE A 10 -44.52 21.11 4.16
CA ILE A 10 -43.84 21.71 5.31
C ILE A 10 -43.33 20.56 6.18
N ASN A 11 -42.01 20.33 6.19
CA ASN A 11 -41.33 19.39 7.09
C ASN A 11 -41.33 19.92 8.53
N PRO A 12 -41.94 19.25 9.53
CA PRO A 12 -41.83 19.65 10.92
C PRO A 12 -40.90 18.70 11.67
N LYS A 13 -39.66 19.12 11.94
CA LYS A 13 -38.82 18.49 12.97
C LYS A 13 -38.14 19.56 13.82
N ILE A 14 -38.93 20.20 14.66
CA ILE A 14 -38.42 20.88 15.86
C ILE A 14 -38.62 19.89 17.01
N ARG A 15 -37.55 19.24 17.44
CA ARG A 15 -37.58 18.35 18.61
C ARG A 15 -36.84 19.04 19.74
N TYR A 16 -37.57 19.85 20.52
CA TYR A 16 -37.10 20.40 21.78
C TYR A 16 -36.76 19.25 22.73
N LYS A 17 -35.53 19.22 23.25
CA LYS A 17 -35.19 18.40 24.42
C LYS A 17 -35.05 19.33 25.61
N SER A 18 -36.14 19.44 26.35
CA SER A 18 -36.15 19.93 27.73
C SER A 18 -35.45 18.91 28.61
N GLN A 19 -34.45 19.33 29.39
CA GLN A 19 -34.06 18.68 30.64
C GLN A 19 -33.36 19.72 31.51
N ALA A 20 -34.04 20.10 32.58
CA ALA A 20 -33.48 20.91 33.66
C ALA A 20 -32.55 20.02 34.51
N ILE A 21 -31.40 20.56 34.90
CA ILE A 21 -30.60 20.04 36.00
C ILE A 21 -30.38 21.22 36.96
N ILE A 22 -30.96 21.10 38.15
CA ILE A 22 -30.68 21.95 39.31
C ILE A 22 -29.40 21.41 39.93
N VAL A 23 -28.34 22.22 39.99
CA VAL A 23 -27.25 22.03 40.96
C VAL A 23 -27.00 23.38 41.61
N PHE A 24 -27.44 23.47 42.86
CA PHE A 24 -27.23 24.58 43.77
C PHE A 24 -25.98 24.23 44.58
N ILE A 25 -24.81 24.79 44.24
CA ILE A 25 -23.66 24.82 45.15
C ILE A 25 -22.97 26.16 45.01
N SER A 26 -23.05 26.90 46.11
CA SER A 26 -22.31 28.09 46.47
C SER A 26 -20.80 27.86 46.46
N ASP A 27 -20.13 28.88 45.95
CA ASP A 27 -18.82 29.38 46.33
C ASP A 27 -17.56 28.53 46.13
N ASN A 28 -16.63 29.23 45.46
CA ASN A 28 -15.20 29.28 45.76
C ASN A 28 -14.34 28.15 45.17
N THR A 29 -13.66 28.45 44.07
CA THR A 29 -12.19 28.43 43.99
C THR A 29 -11.75 28.91 42.61
N MET A 30 -10.81 29.86 42.61
CA MET A 30 -10.12 30.37 41.43
C MET A 30 -9.32 29.25 40.74
N HIS A 31 -9.54 29.05 39.44
CA HIS A 31 -8.59 28.33 38.59
C HIS A 31 -8.36 29.11 37.28
N THR A 32 -7.09 29.17 36.92
CA THR A 32 -6.52 29.95 35.82
C THR A 32 -7.12 29.58 34.47
N LYS A 33 -7.34 30.61 33.64
CA LYS A 33 -7.82 30.49 32.26
C LYS A 33 -6.81 29.70 31.42
N GLU A 34 -7.11 28.44 31.16
CA GLU A 34 -6.62 27.78 29.95
C GLU A 34 -7.74 27.88 28.92
N GLU A 35 -7.56 28.80 27.97
CA GLU A 35 -8.34 28.84 26.74
C GLU A 35 -8.13 27.53 25.99
N THR A 36 -9.01 26.56 26.22
CA THR A 36 -9.16 25.42 25.32
C THR A 36 -9.84 25.91 24.05
N GLN A 37 -9.01 26.26 23.08
CA GLN A 37 -9.41 26.50 21.70
C GLN A 37 -10.19 25.29 21.17
N TRP A 38 -11.50 25.44 20.96
CA TRP A 38 -12.29 24.47 20.21
C TRP A 38 -11.84 24.46 18.76
N VAL A 39 -10.84 23.66 18.41
CA VAL A 39 -10.71 23.19 17.04
C VAL A 39 -11.86 22.20 16.84
N ARG A 40 -12.92 22.61 16.16
CA ARG A 40 -13.93 21.66 15.66
C ARG A 40 -13.18 20.66 14.77
N GLU A 41 -13.08 19.40 15.18
CA GLU A 41 -12.74 18.34 14.24
C GLU A 41 -13.83 18.33 13.15
N PRO A 42 -13.47 18.47 11.85
CA PRO A 42 -14.47 18.46 10.81
C PRO A 42 -15.07 17.06 10.68
N THR A 43 -16.27 16.87 11.25
CA THR A 43 -17.13 15.71 10.99
C THR A 43 -17.72 15.82 9.59
N SER A 44 -16.91 15.53 8.59
CA SER A 44 -17.39 15.12 7.27
C SER A 44 -16.36 14.18 6.69
N ASN A 45 -16.64 12.88 6.76
CA ASN A 45 -16.13 11.94 5.78
C ASN A 45 -16.66 12.41 4.43
N SER A 46 -15.94 13.33 3.78
CA SER A 46 -16.08 13.51 2.34
C SER A 46 -15.75 12.16 1.75
N GLU A 47 -16.74 11.50 1.15
CA GLU A 47 -16.51 10.31 0.35
C GLU A 47 -15.49 10.72 -0.72
N THR A 48 -14.21 10.46 -0.45
CA THR A 48 -13.16 10.75 -1.39
C THR A 48 -13.46 9.85 -2.58
N PHE A 49 -13.92 10.43 -3.69
CA PHE A 49 -14.10 9.69 -4.94
C PHE A 49 -12.71 9.21 -5.34
N GLN A 50 -12.38 7.97 -4.96
CA GLN A 50 -11.07 7.39 -5.22
C GLN A 50 -10.95 7.23 -6.75
N PRO A 51 -10.08 8.00 -7.43
CA PRO A 51 -9.93 7.87 -8.87
C PRO A 51 -9.52 6.43 -9.16
N GLN A 52 -10.23 5.80 -10.12
CA GLN A 52 -9.86 4.46 -10.55
C GLN A 52 -8.47 4.53 -11.15
N GLN A 53 -7.53 3.82 -10.53
CA GLN A 53 -6.14 3.78 -10.97
C GLN A 53 -6.09 3.39 -12.47
N PRO A 54 -5.34 4.14 -13.30
CA PRO A 54 -5.24 3.81 -14.71
C PRO A 54 -4.67 2.41 -14.89
N ARG A 55 -5.17 1.68 -15.89
CA ARG A 55 -4.66 0.35 -16.22
C ARG A 55 -3.21 0.48 -16.69
N LEU A 56 -2.29 -0.16 -15.98
CA LEU A 56 -0.87 -0.20 -16.36
C LEU A 56 -0.72 -0.75 -17.79
N LYS A 57 -0.01 -0.01 -18.65
CA LYS A 57 0.26 -0.45 -20.01
C LYS A 57 1.62 -1.14 -20.08
N VAL A 58 1.74 -2.12 -20.97
CA VAL A 58 2.94 -2.96 -21.05
C VAL A 58 4.17 -2.16 -21.52
N HIS A 59 4.02 -1.18 -22.41
CA HIS A 59 5.15 -0.36 -22.87
C HIS A 59 5.76 0.48 -21.73
N GLU A 60 4.92 1.05 -20.86
CA GLU A 60 5.35 1.79 -19.67
C GLU A 60 6.18 0.93 -18.71
N LEU A 61 5.99 -0.40 -18.72
CA LEU A 61 6.76 -1.32 -17.88
C LEU A 61 8.12 -1.67 -18.48
N ARG A 62 8.30 -1.49 -19.80
CA ARG A 62 9.56 -1.78 -20.49
C ARG A 62 10.56 -0.64 -20.34
N GLU A 63 10.07 0.59 -20.22
CA GLU A 63 10.88 1.79 -20.05
C GLU A 63 11.39 1.97 -18.60
N LYS A 64 10.78 1.27 -17.63
CA LYS A 64 11.13 1.37 -16.21
C LYS A 64 12.40 0.60 -15.86
N SER A 65 13.11 1.10 -14.86
CA SER A 65 14.29 0.43 -14.32
C SER A 65 13.91 -0.83 -13.52
N LYS A 66 14.81 -1.81 -13.51
CA LYS A 66 14.58 -3.11 -12.83
C LYS A 66 14.26 -2.95 -11.33
N THR A 67 14.85 -1.96 -10.66
CA THR A 67 14.62 -1.68 -9.24
C THR A 67 13.18 -1.21 -9.02
N ASP A 68 12.69 -0.33 -9.88
CA ASP A 68 11.34 0.22 -9.77
C ASP A 68 10.27 -0.85 -10.03
N LEU A 69 10.49 -1.73 -11.03
CA LEU A 69 9.62 -2.90 -11.24
C LEU A 69 9.62 -3.82 -10.02
N SER A 70 10.77 -3.99 -9.36
CA SER A 70 10.87 -4.86 -8.19
C SER A 70 10.17 -4.27 -6.96
N ALA A 71 10.23 -2.95 -6.76
CA ALA A 71 9.51 -2.25 -5.70
C ALA A 71 7.98 -2.33 -5.93
N GLN A 72 7.53 -2.01 -7.14
CA GLN A 72 6.12 -2.13 -7.54
C GLN A 72 5.57 -3.54 -7.32
N LEU A 73 6.37 -4.58 -7.59
CA LEU A 73 5.99 -5.97 -7.32
C LEU A 73 5.75 -6.25 -5.83
N GLN A 74 6.50 -5.61 -4.92
CA GLN A 74 6.28 -5.79 -3.48
C GLN A 74 5.02 -5.07 -3.02
N ASP A 75 4.78 -3.86 -3.52
CA ASP A 75 3.56 -3.10 -3.20
C ASP A 75 2.30 -3.85 -3.66
N PHE A 76 2.30 -4.42 -4.87
CA PHE A 76 1.17 -5.22 -5.34
C PHE A 76 0.97 -6.50 -4.53
N LYS A 77 2.03 -7.11 -4.00
CA LYS A 77 1.89 -8.27 -3.09
C LYS A 77 1.25 -7.86 -1.77
N ALA A 78 1.68 -6.74 -1.20
CA ALA A 78 1.11 -6.20 0.03
C ALA A 78 -0.38 -5.86 -0.16
N GLU A 79 -0.72 -5.17 -1.25
CA GLU A 79 -2.12 -4.84 -1.57
C GLU A 79 -2.98 -6.10 -1.76
N LEU A 80 -2.47 -7.12 -2.47
CA LEU A 80 -3.17 -8.40 -2.63
C LEU A 80 -3.34 -9.15 -1.31
N ALA A 81 -2.37 -9.07 -0.40
CA ALA A 81 -2.48 -9.67 0.94
C ALA A 81 -3.60 -9.00 1.75
N LEU A 82 -3.64 -7.67 1.76
CA LEU A 82 -4.72 -6.91 2.42
C LEU A 82 -6.10 -7.22 1.84
N LEU A 83 -6.22 -7.27 0.51
CA LEU A 83 -7.48 -7.60 -0.16
C LEU A 83 -7.96 -9.02 0.12
N ARG A 84 -7.04 -9.98 0.35
CA ARG A 84 -7.39 -11.35 0.75
C ARG A 84 -7.98 -11.40 2.15
N VAL A 85 -7.38 -10.68 3.10
CA VAL A 85 -7.93 -10.57 4.46
C VAL A 85 -9.31 -9.92 4.41
N ALA A 86 -9.44 -8.81 3.68
CA ALA A 86 -10.73 -8.13 3.49
C ALA A 86 -11.81 -9.02 2.85
N LYS A 87 -11.43 -9.98 2.00
CA LYS A 87 -12.37 -10.95 1.43
C LYS A 87 -12.91 -11.91 2.49
N VAL A 88 -12.06 -12.35 3.42
CA VAL A 88 -12.46 -13.26 4.51
C VAL A 88 -13.33 -12.53 5.53
N THR A 89 -13.01 -11.26 5.83
CA THR A 89 -13.76 -10.46 6.81
C THR A 89 -15.01 -9.77 6.25
N GLY A 90 -15.46 -10.12 5.03
CA GLY A 90 -16.70 -9.59 4.46
C GLY A 90 -16.62 -8.13 3.98
N GLY A 91 -15.45 -7.67 3.52
CA GLY A 91 -15.22 -6.30 3.10
C GLY A 91 -16.01 -5.86 1.85
N ALA A 92 -16.10 -4.53 1.68
CA ALA A 92 -16.89 -3.88 0.63
C ALA A 92 -16.58 -4.40 -0.81
N PRO A 93 -17.59 -4.53 -1.69
CA PRO A 93 -17.47 -5.14 -3.02
C PRO A 93 -16.49 -4.39 -3.96
N ASN A 94 -16.37 -3.06 -3.81
CA ASN A 94 -15.42 -2.25 -4.58
C ASN A 94 -13.96 -2.62 -4.27
N LYS A 95 -13.66 -2.98 -3.01
CA LYS A 95 -12.34 -3.46 -2.62
C LYS A 95 -12.05 -4.83 -3.26
N LEU A 96 -13.05 -5.71 -3.30
CA LEU A 96 -12.93 -7.05 -3.92
C LEU A 96 -12.74 -6.99 -5.44
N SER A 97 -13.36 -6.02 -6.12
CA SER A 97 -13.21 -5.82 -7.56
C SER A 97 -11.76 -5.49 -7.96
N LYS A 98 -11.02 -4.77 -7.10
CA LYS A 98 -9.59 -4.45 -7.31
C LYS A 98 -8.72 -5.71 -7.38
N MET A 99 -9.08 -6.78 -6.67
CA MET A 99 -8.31 -8.03 -6.63
C MET A 99 -8.09 -8.64 -8.03
N ARG A 100 -9.11 -8.64 -8.89
CA ARG A 100 -9.00 -9.17 -10.26
C ARG A 100 -8.00 -8.36 -11.09
N THR A 101 -8.06 -7.04 -10.99
CA THR A 101 -7.14 -6.13 -11.69
C THR A 101 -5.72 -6.31 -11.19
N ARG A 102 -5.50 -6.38 -9.86
CA ARG A 102 -4.17 -6.56 -9.27
C ARG A 102 -3.51 -7.89 -9.61
N ARG A 103 -4.28 -8.99 -9.68
CA ARG A 103 -3.74 -10.27 -10.14
C ARG A 103 -3.28 -10.21 -11.60
N ARG A 104 -4.06 -9.59 -12.48
CA ARG A 104 -3.70 -9.41 -13.89
C ARG A 104 -2.42 -8.57 -14.03
N THR A 105 -2.32 -7.44 -13.32
CA THR A 105 -1.12 -6.59 -13.37
C THR A 105 0.12 -7.29 -12.81
N PHE A 106 -0.03 -8.07 -11.74
CA PHE A 106 1.07 -8.84 -11.14
C PHE A 106 1.65 -9.87 -12.12
N CYS A 107 0.79 -10.60 -12.84
CA CYS A 107 1.24 -11.55 -13.87
C CYS A 107 2.01 -10.84 -15.00
N LEU A 108 1.45 -9.75 -15.54
CA LEU A 108 2.10 -8.96 -16.61
C LEU A 108 3.52 -8.53 -16.23
N LEU A 109 3.73 -8.12 -14.97
CA LEU A 109 5.03 -7.63 -14.49
C LEU A 109 6.06 -8.77 -14.30
N ILE A 110 5.60 -9.99 -14.05
CA ILE A 110 6.44 -11.20 -13.98
C ILE A 110 6.80 -11.70 -15.38
N ASP A 111 5.89 -11.58 -16.34
CA ASP A 111 6.05 -12.07 -17.71
C ASP A 111 7.14 -11.32 -18.49
N LEU A 112 7.53 -10.12 -18.05
CA LEU A 112 8.69 -9.38 -18.57
C LEU A 112 10.05 -10.03 -18.25
N ARG A 113 10.09 -11.12 -17.48
CA ARG A 113 11.34 -11.83 -17.16
C ARG A 113 11.83 -12.65 -18.37
N PRO A 114 13.15 -12.67 -18.62
CA PRO A 114 13.71 -13.48 -19.70
C PRO A 114 13.47 -14.98 -19.47
N LYS A 115 13.05 -15.70 -20.52
CA LYS A 115 12.84 -17.15 -20.49
C LYS A 115 14.18 -17.87 -20.40
N LYS A 116 14.44 -18.51 -19.26
CA LYS A 116 15.64 -19.33 -18.98
C LYS A 116 15.23 -20.68 -18.42
N THR A 117 16.06 -21.70 -18.63
CA THR A 117 15.85 -23.03 -18.04
C THR A 117 15.83 -22.93 -16.50
N ARG A 118 15.14 -23.86 -15.85
CA ARG A 118 15.02 -23.90 -14.38
C ARG A 118 16.39 -24.02 -13.70
N ALA A 119 17.29 -24.81 -14.28
CA ALA A 119 18.67 -24.95 -13.80
C ALA A 119 19.42 -23.62 -13.82
N ILE A 120 19.34 -22.85 -14.92
CA ILE A 120 20.00 -21.54 -15.04
C ILE A 120 19.43 -20.50 -14.04
N ARG A 121 18.15 -20.60 -13.65
CA ARG A 121 17.56 -19.71 -12.64
C ARG A 121 17.99 -20.04 -11.22
N ARG A 122 18.38 -21.29 -10.95
CA ARG A 122 18.74 -21.79 -9.62
C ARG A 122 20.25 -21.80 -9.35
N ARG A 123 21.10 -21.75 -10.38
CA ARG A 123 22.55 -21.65 -10.20
C ARG A 123 22.93 -20.35 -9.47
N LEU A 124 24.08 -20.38 -8.81
CA LEU A 124 24.66 -19.20 -8.17
C LEU A 124 24.95 -18.10 -9.21
N THR A 125 24.87 -16.85 -8.76
CA THR A 125 25.36 -15.72 -9.57
C THR A 125 26.88 -15.80 -9.72
N LYS A 126 27.43 -15.22 -10.79
CA LYS A 126 28.88 -15.23 -11.03
C LYS A 126 29.67 -14.67 -9.85
N HIS A 127 29.16 -13.58 -9.27
CA HIS A 127 29.72 -12.96 -8.07
C HIS A 127 29.72 -13.93 -6.89
N GLN A 128 28.57 -14.54 -6.57
CA GLN A 128 28.50 -15.52 -5.47
C GLN A 128 29.43 -16.71 -5.68
N ALA A 129 29.58 -17.19 -6.92
CA ALA A 129 30.47 -18.29 -7.25
C ALA A 129 31.95 -17.88 -7.22
N SER A 130 32.28 -16.61 -7.42
CA SER A 130 33.65 -16.08 -7.36
C SER A 130 34.06 -15.60 -5.97
N LEU A 131 33.13 -15.52 -5.01
CA LEU A 131 33.45 -15.14 -3.63
C LEU A 131 34.39 -16.20 -3.05
N LYS A 132 35.56 -15.75 -2.61
CA LYS A 132 36.57 -16.57 -1.94
C LYS A 132 36.62 -16.21 -0.47
N THR A 133 37.09 -17.13 0.35
CA THR A 133 37.37 -16.83 1.76
C THR A 133 38.69 -16.05 1.86
N GLU A 134 38.84 -15.19 2.87
CA GLU A 134 40.09 -14.43 3.07
C GLU A 134 41.32 -15.37 3.17
N ARG A 135 41.14 -16.56 3.74
CA ARG A 135 42.18 -17.59 3.83
C ARG A 135 42.60 -18.10 2.45
N GLU A 136 41.63 -18.32 1.57
CA GLU A 136 41.86 -18.80 0.21
C GLU A 136 42.49 -17.72 -0.66
N GLU A 137 42.02 -16.46 -0.56
CA GLU A 137 42.63 -15.32 -1.26
C GLU A 137 44.09 -15.13 -0.87
N LYS A 138 44.40 -15.16 0.44
CA LYS A 138 45.79 -15.09 0.92
C LYS A 138 46.64 -16.23 0.37
N LYS A 139 46.12 -17.46 0.34
CA LYS A 139 46.83 -18.61 -0.20
C LYS A 139 47.15 -18.44 -1.69
N GLU A 140 46.18 -17.98 -2.48
CA GLU A 140 46.37 -17.72 -3.91
C GLU A 140 47.35 -16.57 -4.16
N MET A 141 47.32 -15.52 -3.34
CA MET A 141 48.27 -14.41 -3.39
C MET A 141 49.70 -14.87 -3.09
N TYR A 142 49.89 -15.67 -2.04
CA TYR A 142 51.22 -16.14 -1.64
C TYR A 142 51.79 -17.19 -2.58
N PHE A 143 50.95 -18.09 -3.11
CA PHE A 143 51.37 -19.20 -3.96
C PHE A 143 50.64 -19.18 -5.31
N PRO A 144 50.97 -18.22 -6.19
CA PRO A 144 50.39 -18.18 -7.53
C PRO A 144 50.90 -19.36 -8.36
N ASN A 145 50.04 -19.93 -9.21
CA ASN A 145 50.45 -20.99 -10.12
C ASN A 145 51.39 -20.41 -11.18
N ARG A 146 52.68 -20.77 -11.10
CA ARG A 146 53.73 -20.25 -11.99
C ARG A 146 53.89 -21.17 -13.20
N LYS A 147 54.02 -20.59 -14.39
CA LYS A 147 54.36 -21.34 -15.60
C LYS A 147 55.83 -21.74 -15.53
N TYR A 148 56.12 -23.03 -15.67
CA TYR A 148 57.49 -23.55 -15.75
C TYR A 148 57.61 -24.54 -16.91
N ALA A 149 58.83 -24.72 -17.40
CA ALA A 149 59.19 -25.72 -18.39
C ALA A 149 60.45 -26.43 -17.91
N ILE A 150 60.52 -27.74 -18.12
CA ILE A 150 61.70 -28.54 -17.84
C ILE A 150 62.43 -28.72 -19.15
N LYS A 151 63.72 -28.36 -19.17
CA LYS A 151 64.57 -28.63 -20.32
C LYS A 151 64.93 -30.11 -20.31
N VAL A 152 64.57 -30.81 -21.39
CA VAL A 152 65.02 -32.18 -21.67
C VAL A 152 66.48 -32.16 -22.10
#